data_AF-A0A9E1M1E7-F1
#
_entry.id   AF-A0A9E1M1E7-F1
#
_cell.length_a   1.000
_cell.length_b   1.000
_cell.length_c   1.000
_cell.angle_alpha   90.00
_cell.angle_beta   90.00
_cell.angle_gamma   90.00
#
_symmetry.space_group_name_H-M   'P 1'
#
loop_
_entity.id
_entity.type
_entity.pdbx_description
1 polymer ?
#
loop_
_entity_poly.entity_id
_entity_poly.type
_entity_poly.pdbx_seq_one_letter_code
_entity_poly.pdbx_strand_id
1 'polypeptide(L)'
;MTHEEQRIYLIRELLAEEPGYREIEIPDHEEEQKRLLRSLMNIRPPRPISNEFLKIQDEYLKEEVARKGVTDSASLPVSSLDRRLVLWRGDITTLKIDAIVNAANSALRGCFIPCHSCVDNIIHSVSGIQLRLACDKIMKEQGYDEPTGKAKITSAYNLPSEYVLHTVGPIVSGRLTDKHCRQLADCYQSCLKLAAENGLKSIAFCCISTGEFHFPQKKAAEIAVRTVRDYLKTDIRIEKVVFNVFKQEDYDIYRELIE
;
A
#
# COMPACT_ATOMS: atom_id res chain seq x y z
N MET A 1 -22.89 -6.63 -15.68
CA MET A 1 -23.43 -5.57 -14.78
C MET A 1 -22.78 -4.28 -15.19
N THR A 2 -23.50 -3.17 -15.18
CA THR A 2 -22.89 -1.83 -15.30
C THR A 2 -22.02 -1.54 -14.07
N HIS A 3 -21.11 -0.57 -14.17
CA HIS A 3 -20.24 -0.19 -13.05
C HIS A 3 -21.02 0.23 -11.79
N GLU A 4 -22.16 0.89 -11.99
CA GLU A 4 -23.08 1.25 -10.91
C GLU A 4 -23.77 0.02 -10.31
N GLU A 5 -24.28 -0.89 -11.15
CA GLU A 5 -24.89 -2.14 -10.68
C GLU A 5 -23.90 -2.99 -9.87
N GLN A 6 -22.64 -3.07 -10.31
CA GLN A 6 -21.57 -3.76 -9.56
C GLN A 6 -21.37 -3.11 -8.19
N ARG A 7 -21.23 -1.78 -8.12
CA ARG A 7 -21.07 -1.05 -6.84
C ARG A 7 -22.23 -1.30 -5.89
N ILE A 8 -23.46 -1.18 -6.37
CA ILE A 8 -24.67 -1.39 -5.55
C ILE A 8 -24.74 -2.84 -5.07
N TYR A 9 -24.43 -3.81 -5.93
CA TYR A 9 -24.38 -5.22 -5.55
C TYR A 9 -23.35 -5.47 -4.44
N LEU A 10 -22.12 -4.95 -4.57
CA LEU A 10 -21.08 -5.12 -3.56
C LEU A 10 -21.49 -4.54 -2.22
N ILE A 11 -22.13 -3.36 -2.21
CA ILE A 11 -22.66 -2.74 -0.98
C ILE A 11 -23.73 -3.65 -0.36
N ARG A 12 -24.71 -4.13 -1.15
CA ARG A 12 -25.79 -5.00 -0.66
C ARG A 12 -25.26 -6.27 -0.02
N GLU A 13 -24.32 -6.94 -0.68
CA GLU A 13 -23.71 -8.16 -0.16
C GLU A 13 -23.01 -7.91 1.17
N LEU A 14 -22.24 -6.82 1.29
CA LEU A 14 -21.55 -6.47 2.53
C LEU A 14 -22.50 -6.07 3.67
N LEU A 15 -23.58 -5.35 3.36
CA LEU A 15 -24.62 -5.03 4.34
C LEU A 15 -25.36 -6.28 4.83
N ALA A 16 -25.55 -7.27 3.95
CA ALA A 16 -26.22 -8.52 4.29
C ALA A 16 -25.40 -9.41 5.23
N GLU A 17 -24.08 -9.24 5.30
CA GLU A 17 -23.22 -10.06 6.18
C GLU A 17 -23.38 -9.77 7.68
N GLU A 18 -23.88 -8.58 8.06
CA GLU A 18 -24.00 -8.16 9.47
C GLU A 18 -25.43 -7.69 9.78
N PRO A 19 -26.16 -8.35 10.70
CA PRO A 19 -27.53 -7.95 11.06
C PRO A 19 -27.66 -6.49 11.50
N GLY A 20 -26.62 -5.92 12.14
CA GLY A 20 -26.61 -4.53 12.59
C GLY A 20 -26.52 -3.49 11.47
N TYR A 21 -26.25 -3.90 10.22
CA TYR A 21 -26.17 -2.99 9.07
C TYR A 21 -27.45 -2.96 8.24
N ARG A 22 -28.47 -3.76 8.58
CA ARG A 22 -29.70 -3.90 7.78
C ARG A 22 -30.50 -2.61 7.62
N GLU A 23 -30.34 -1.66 8.53
CA GLU A 23 -31.01 -0.36 8.49
C GLU A 23 -30.23 0.70 7.71
N ILE A 24 -29.00 0.39 7.25
CA ILE A 24 -28.21 1.33 6.45
C ILE A 24 -28.77 1.35 5.02
N GLU A 25 -29.30 2.52 4.63
CA GLU A 25 -29.74 2.78 3.26
C GLU A 25 -28.54 3.05 2.35
N ILE A 26 -28.64 2.59 1.09
CA ILE A 26 -27.63 2.89 0.07
C ILE A 26 -27.92 4.30 -0.45
N PRO A 27 -26.97 5.25 -0.35
CA PRO A 27 -27.17 6.61 -0.84
C PRO A 27 -27.43 6.66 -2.34
N ASP A 28 -28.10 7.73 -2.81
CA ASP A 28 -28.37 7.94 -4.24
C ASP A 28 -27.13 8.38 -5.02
N HIS A 29 -26.23 9.15 -4.39
CA HIS A 29 -25.08 9.72 -5.07
C HIS A 29 -23.89 8.75 -5.15
N GLU A 30 -23.26 8.68 -6.33
CA GLU A 30 -22.13 7.78 -6.60
C GLU A 30 -20.98 7.92 -5.59
N GLU A 31 -20.56 9.14 -5.25
CA GLU A 31 -19.44 9.36 -4.32
C GLU A 31 -19.76 8.87 -2.89
N GLU A 32 -21.02 9.00 -2.47
CA GLU A 32 -21.48 8.49 -1.18
C GLU A 32 -21.56 6.96 -1.19
N GLN A 33 -22.00 6.35 -2.30
CA GLN A 33 -21.96 4.90 -2.49
C GLN A 33 -20.52 4.37 -2.46
N LYS A 34 -19.57 5.04 -3.14
CA LYS A 34 -18.14 4.67 -3.11
C LYS A 34 -17.57 4.76 -1.69
N ARG A 35 -17.92 5.82 -0.96
CA ARG A 35 -17.54 5.98 0.45
C ARG A 35 -18.13 4.88 1.34
N LEU A 36 -19.39 4.52 1.14
CA LEU A 36 -20.05 3.44 1.86
C LEU A 36 -19.39 2.09 1.57
N LEU A 37 -19.18 1.75 0.28
CA LEU A 37 -18.50 0.52 -0.13
C LEU A 37 -17.11 0.41 0.52
N ARG A 38 -16.30 1.47 0.43
CA ARG A 38 -14.98 1.51 1.07
C ARG A 38 -15.07 1.33 2.59
N SER A 39 -16.02 2.00 3.25
CA SER A 39 -16.24 1.88 4.69
C SER A 39 -16.54 0.45 5.11
N LEU A 40 -17.47 -0.21 4.40
CA LEU A 40 -17.85 -1.60 4.65
C LEU A 40 -16.67 -2.56 4.44
N MET A 41 -15.91 -2.39 3.34
CA MET A 41 -14.69 -3.17 3.09
C MET A 41 -13.61 -2.95 4.14
N ASN A 42 -13.49 -1.74 4.71
CA ASN A 42 -12.48 -1.42 5.73
C ASN A 42 -12.78 -2.12 7.07
N ILE A 43 -14.03 -2.10 7.51
CA ILE A 43 -14.43 -2.68 8.82
C ILE A 43 -14.65 -4.19 8.77
N ARG A 44 -14.77 -4.78 7.57
CA ARG A 44 -15.04 -6.21 7.41
C ARG A 44 -13.87 -7.06 7.95
N PRO A 45 -14.12 -8.02 8.87
CA PRO A 45 -13.10 -8.95 9.34
C PRO A 45 -12.64 -9.90 8.21
N PRO A 46 -11.45 -10.52 8.34
CA PRO A 46 -10.95 -11.49 7.36
C PRO A 46 -11.67 -12.83 7.45
N ARG A 47 -12.91 -12.87 6.96
CA ARG A 47 -13.73 -14.08 6.83
C ARG A 47 -13.95 -14.44 5.36
N PRO A 48 -14.21 -15.72 5.01
CA PRO A 48 -14.49 -16.13 3.64
C PRO A 48 -15.58 -15.27 2.98
N ILE A 49 -15.50 -15.13 1.66
CA ILE A 49 -16.49 -14.42 0.84
C ILE A 49 -16.72 -15.20 -0.45
N SER A 50 -17.87 -15.02 -1.10
CA SER A 50 -18.23 -15.79 -2.29
C SER A 50 -17.33 -15.46 -3.48
N ASN A 51 -17.07 -16.46 -4.33
CA ASN A 51 -16.31 -16.25 -5.57
C ASN A 51 -17.00 -15.25 -6.51
N GLU A 52 -18.34 -15.21 -6.49
CA GLU A 52 -19.12 -14.26 -7.29
C GLU A 52 -18.89 -12.82 -6.81
N PHE A 53 -18.87 -12.60 -5.50
CA PHE A 53 -18.49 -11.29 -4.95
C PHE A 53 -17.08 -10.89 -5.40
N LEU A 54 -16.10 -11.79 -5.28
CA LEU A 54 -14.71 -11.49 -5.67
C LEU A 54 -14.62 -11.14 -7.15
N LYS A 55 -15.32 -11.86 -8.02
CA LYS A 55 -15.34 -11.58 -9.46
C LYS A 55 -15.89 -10.18 -9.75
N ILE A 56 -17.05 -9.83 -9.17
CA ILE A 56 -17.68 -8.52 -9.36
C ILE A 56 -16.82 -7.40 -8.77
N GLN A 57 -16.22 -7.63 -7.61
CA GLN A 57 -15.30 -6.70 -6.96
C GLN A 57 -14.07 -6.45 -7.85
N ASP A 58 -13.50 -7.49 -8.43
CA ASP A 58 -12.30 -7.37 -9.26
C ASP A 58 -12.58 -6.58 -10.55
N GLU A 59 -13.72 -6.83 -11.20
CA GLU A 59 -14.16 -6.04 -12.35
C GLU A 59 -14.33 -4.56 -11.97
N TYR A 60 -15.04 -4.29 -10.88
CA TYR A 60 -15.30 -2.93 -10.38
C TYR A 60 -14.01 -2.17 -10.00
N LEU A 61 -13.13 -2.79 -9.21
CA LEU A 61 -11.91 -2.13 -8.73
C LEU A 61 -10.91 -1.88 -9.86
N LYS A 62 -10.76 -2.81 -10.82
CA LYS A 62 -9.89 -2.61 -11.99
C LYS A 62 -10.39 -1.46 -12.85
N GLU A 63 -11.72 -1.32 -13.03
CA GLU A 63 -12.29 -0.20 -13.75
C GLU A 63 -12.07 1.13 -13.01
N GLU A 64 -12.24 1.17 -11.68
CA GLU A 64 -11.91 2.37 -10.88
C GLU A 64 -10.44 2.78 -11.01
N VAL A 65 -9.51 1.81 -10.97
CA VAL A 65 -8.08 2.05 -11.18
C VAL A 65 -7.81 2.58 -12.59
N ALA A 66 -8.44 2.00 -13.61
CA ALA A 66 -8.28 2.47 -14.99
C ALA A 66 -8.81 3.91 -15.17
N ARG A 67 -9.96 4.24 -14.57
CA ARG A 67 -10.56 5.59 -14.61
C ARG A 67 -9.68 6.65 -13.94
N LYS A 68 -8.90 6.29 -12.92
CA LYS A 68 -7.92 7.20 -12.28
C LYS A 68 -6.69 7.47 -13.15
N GLY A 69 -6.41 6.62 -14.14
CA GLY A 69 -5.22 6.70 -14.99
C GLY A 69 -4.02 5.96 -14.40
N VAL A 70 -3.56 4.93 -15.12
CA VAL A 70 -2.40 4.12 -14.74
C VAL A 70 -1.12 4.77 -15.24
N THR A 71 -0.15 4.92 -14.35
CA THR A 71 1.20 5.40 -14.69
C THR A 71 2.15 4.21 -14.81
N ASP A 72 2.81 4.06 -15.95
CA ASP A 72 3.86 3.03 -16.12
C ASP A 72 5.19 3.55 -15.56
N SER A 73 5.75 2.84 -14.57
CA SER A 73 7.04 3.22 -13.98
C SER A 73 8.18 3.26 -15.01
N ALA A 74 8.05 2.58 -16.16
CA ALA A 74 9.00 2.61 -17.27
C ALA A 74 9.12 3.99 -17.96
N SER A 75 8.05 4.80 -17.94
CA SER A 75 8.05 6.11 -18.61
C SER A 75 8.47 7.26 -17.70
N LEU A 76 8.66 7.02 -16.41
CA LEU A 76 9.02 8.05 -15.44
C LEU A 76 10.49 8.50 -15.62
N PRO A 77 10.77 9.81 -15.42
CA PRO A 77 12.13 10.34 -15.49
C PRO A 77 12.99 9.73 -14.39
N VAL A 78 14.22 9.35 -14.74
CA VAL A 78 15.20 8.82 -13.79
C VAL A 78 16.02 9.94 -13.18
N SER A 79 16.48 9.70 -11.95
CA SER A 79 17.40 10.58 -11.22
C SER A 79 18.72 10.80 -11.99
N SER A 80 19.27 12.01 -11.86
CA SER A 80 20.59 12.41 -12.34
C SER A 80 21.73 11.69 -11.58
N LEU A 81 21.51 11.34 -10.31
CA LEU A 81 22.51 10.74 -9.43
C LEU A 81 22.65 9.23 -9.62
N ASP A 82 21.55 8.52 -9.87
CA ASP A 82 21.54 7.09 -10.18
C ASP A 82 20.31 6.78 -11.02
N ARG A 83 20.53 6.26 -12.24
CA ARG A 83 19.47 5.98 -13.21
C ARG A 83 18.46 4.91 -12.75
N ARG A 84 18.75 4.20 -11.66
CA ARG A 84 17.82 3.24 -11.04
C ARG A 84 16.84 3.92 -10.08
N LEU A 85 17.09 5.16 -9.68
CA LEU A 85 16.21 5.90 -8.78
C LEU A 85 15.24 6.77 -9.57
N VAL A 86 13.99 6.82 -9.11
CA VAL A 86 12.91 7.63 -9.69
C VAL A 86 12.18 8.33 -8.55
N LEU A 87 11.91 9.63 -8.69
CA LEU A 87 11.00 10.35 -7.82
C LEU A 87 9.66 10.52 -8.52
N TRP A 88 8.57 10.13 -7.87
CA TRP A 88 7.24 10.27 -8.45
C TRP A 88 6.21 10.73 -7.43
N ARG A 89 5.53 11.83 -7.75
CA ARG A 89 4.40 12.32 -6.96
C ARG A 89 3.09 11.83 -7.57
N GLY A 90 2.37 10.97 -6.86
CA GLY A 90 1.11 10.39 -7.37
C GLY A 90 0.47 9.37 -6.43
N ASP A 91 -0.67 8.83 -6.86
CA ASP A 91 -1.38 7.75 -6.15
C ASP A 91 -0.67 6.41 -6.38
N ILE A 92 0.02 5.88 -5.37
CA ILE A 92 0.75 4.60 -5.48
C ILE A 92 -0.11 3.44 -5.99
N THR A 93 -1.43 3.50 -5.82
CA THR A 93 -2.35 2.46 -6.28
C THR A 93 -2.61 2.47 -7.78
N THR A 94 -2.08 3.46 -8.51
CA THR A 94 -2.18 3.54 -9.97
C THR A 94 -0.83 3.34 -10.68
N LEU A 95 0.21 2.93 -9.94
CA LEU A 95 1.55 2.72 -10.48
C LEU A 95 1.72 1.28 -10.98
N LYS A 96 2.00 1.11 -12.26
CA LYS A 96 2.41 -0.16 -12.85
C LYS A 96 3.91 -0.38 -12.64
N ILE A 97 4.23 -1.36 -11.81
CA ILE A 97 5.57 -1.72 -11.33
C ILE A 97 5.53 -3.13 -10.71
N ASP A 98 6.64 -3.85 -10.55
CA ASP A 98 6.56 -5.22 -10.02
C ASP A 98 6.02 -5.22 -8.57
N ALA A 99 6.47 -4.30 -7.73
CA ALA A 99 6.06 -4.22 -6.34
C ALA A 99 5.79 -2.78 -5.85
N ILE A 100 4.75 -2.61 -5.04
CA ILE A 100 4.58 -1.42 -4.19
C ILE A 100 4.77 -1.81 -2.72
N VAL A 101 5.22 -0.87 -1.89
CA VAL A 101 5.38 -1.07 -0.45
C VAL A 101 4.25 -0.44 0.32
N ASN A 102 3.58 -1.26 1.15
CA ASN A 102 2.59 -0.84 2.12
C ASN A 102 3.24 -0.60 3.49
N ALA A 103 3.03 0.59 4.06
CA ALA A 103 3.36 0.89 5.45
C ALA A 103 2.23 0.37 6.36
N ALA A 104 2.36 -0.89 6.78
CA ALA A 104 1.36 -1.61 7.54
C ALA A 104 1.51 -1.41 9.06
N ASN A 105 0.47 -1.80 9.81
CA ASN A 105 0.51 -1.98 11.25
C ASN A 105 0.90 -3.43 11.63
N SER A 106 1.21 -3.70 12.90
CA SER A 106 1.72 -5.01 13.36
C SER A 106 0.74 -6.17 13.11
N ALA A 107 -0.56 -5.92 13.02
CA ALA A 107 -1.54 -6.96 12.74
C ALA A 107 -1.57 -7.40 11.27
N LEU A 108 -0.91 -6.67 10.34
CA LEU A 108 -0.88 -6.82 8.88
C LEU A 108 -2.21 -6.92 8.13
N ARG A 109 -3.34 -6.89 8.82
CA ARG A 109 -4.68 -7.10 8.24
C ARG A 109 -5.28 -5.83 7.65
N GLY A 110 -4.47 -4.84 7.31
CA GLY A 110 -4.94 -3.54 6.83
C GLY A 110 -5.50 -2.64 7.95
N CYS A 111 -6.01 -1.48 7.54
CA CYS A 111 -6.66 -0.53 8.41
C CYS A 111 -8.17 -0.80 8.52
N PHE A 112 -8.70 -0.74 9.75
CA PHE A 112 -10.12 -0.95 10.05
C PHE A 112 -10.89 0.36 10.32
N ILE A 113 -10.24 1.52 10.21
CA ILE A 113 -10.90 2.82 10.36
C ILE A 113 -11.55 3.18 9.02
N PRO A 114 -12.89 3.38 8.95
CA PRO A 114 -13.58 3.72 7.71
C PRO A 114 -12.96 4.91 6.98
N CYS A 115 -12.61 4.70 5.70
CA CYS A 115 -12.06 5.73 4.82
C CYS A 115 -10.84 6.50 5.36
N HIS A 116 -10.06 5.89 6.27
CA HIS A 116 -8.87 6.53 6.81
C HIS A 116 -7.87 6.86 5.69
N SER A 117 -7.18 7.99 5.83
CA SER A 117 -6.23 8.50 4.84
C SER A 117 -4.86 7.82 4.85
N CYS A 118 -4.65 6.81 5.71
CA CYS A 118 -3.39 6.06 5.71
C CYS A 118 -3.22 5.23 4.44
N VAL A 119 -1.97 5.06 4.01
CA VAL A 119 -1.62 4.29 2.81
C VAL A 119 -2.09 2.83 2.89
N ASP A 120 -2.10 2.25 4.10
CA ASP A 120 -2.59 0.90 4.37
C ASP A 120 -4.07 0.76 4.02
N ASN A 121 -4.91 1.71 4.43
CA ASN A 121 -6.32 1.73 4.06
C ASN A 121 -6.50 1.88 2.55
N ILE A 122 -5.75 2.78 1.93
CA ILE A 122 -5.83 3.08 0.50
C ILE A 122 -5.46 1.85 -0.33
N ILE A 123 -4.31 1.22 -0.04
CA ILE A 123 -3.83 0.01 -0.73
C ILE A 123 -4.84 -1.13 -0.55
N HIS A 124 -5.31 -1.42 0.67
CA HIS A 124 -6.29 -2.48 0.90
C HIS A 124 -7.64 -2.22 0.21
N SER A 125 -8.08 -0.96 0.17
CA SER A 125 -9.36 -0.60 -0.46
C SER A 125 -9.32 -0.79 -1.98
N VAL A 126 -8.18 -0.48 -2.62
CA VAL A 126 -8.03 -0.58 -4.09
C VAL A 126 -7.62 -1.99 -4.52
N SER A 127 -6.82 -2.69 -3.71
CA SER A 127 -6.42 -4.08 -4.00
C SER A 127 -7.59 -5.06 -3.90
N GLY A 128 -8.50 -4.85 -2.93
CA GLY A 128 -9.68 -5.69 -2.71
C GLY A 128 -9.59 -6.57 -1.46
N ILE A 129 -10.70 -7.22 -1.11
CA ILE A 129 -10.82 -8.03 0.11
C ILE A 129 -9.79 -9.18 0.16
N GLN A 130 -9.38 -9.70 -0.99
CA GLN A 130 -8.40 -10.79 -1.07
C GLN A 130 -7.06 -10.42 -0.39
N LEU A 131 -6.63 -9.16 -0.46
CA LEU A 131 -5.39 -8.72 0.19
C LEU A 131 -5.44 -8.94 1.70
N ARG A 132 -6.57 -8.58 2.33
CA ARG A 132 -6.78 -8.80 3.76
C ARG A 132 -6.83 -10.29 4.12
N LEU A 133 -7.46 -11.11 3.28
CA LEU A 133 -7.52 -12.56 3.48
C LEU A 133 -6.13 -13.22 3.37
N ALA A 134 -5.31 -12.78 2.41
CA ALA A 134 -3.92 -13.24 2.27
C ALA A 134 -3.07 -12.85 3.48
N CYS A 135 -3.16 -11.59 3.93
CA CYS A 135 -2.47 -11.15 5.14
C CYS A 135 -2.93 -11.94 6.38
N ASP A 136 -4.24 -12.16 6.56
CA ASP A 136 -4.75 -12.92 7.69
C ASP A 136 -4.23 -14.38 7.70
N LYS A 137 -4.13 -15.01 6.52
CA LYS A 137 -3.52 -16.34 6.39
C LYS A 137 -2.06 -16.33 6.84
N ILE A 138 -1.26 -15.37 6.34
CA ILE A 138 0.15 -15.20 6.75
C ILE A 138 0.26 -15.04 8.27
N MET A 139 -0.59 -14.20 8.87
CA MET A 139 -0.54 -13.92 10.31
C MET A 139 -1.00 -15.11 11.17
N LYS A 140 -1.97 -15.89 10.70
CA LYS A 140 -2.41 -17.13 11.36
C LYS A 140 -1.31 -18.20 11.33
N GLU A 141 -0.64 -18.36 10.19
CA GLU A 141 0.49 -19.29 10.04
C GLU A 141 1.70 -18.85 10.89
N GLN A 142 1.94 -17.55 11.00
CA GLN A 142 3.01 -16.99 11.83
C GLN A 142 2.72 -17.11 13.34
N GLY A 143 1.48 -16.91 13.77
CA GLY A 143 1.05 -17.05 15.16
C GLY A 143 1.38 -15.89 16.10
N TYR A 144 2.00 -14.81 15.60
CA TYR A 144 2.30 -13.59 16.36
C TYR A 144 2.35 -12.35 15.45
N ASP A 145 2.18 -11.17 16.03
CA ASP A 145 2.20 -9.86 15.36
C ASP A 145 3.50 -9.58 14.61
N GLU A 146 3.41 -8.93 13.45
CA GLU A 146 4.58 -8.67 12.61
C GLU A 146 5.52 -7.66 13.27
N PRO A 147 6.81 -8.02 13.49
CA PRO A 147 7.76 -7.12 14.12
C PRO A 147 8.10 -5.92 13.25
N THR A 148 8.37 -4.78 13.88
CA THR A 148 8.91 -3.59 13.19
C THR A 148 10.19 -3.91 12.41
N GLY A 149 10.31 -3.37 11.20
CA GLY A 149 11.50 -3.53 10.35
C GLY A 149 11.51 -4.81 9.51
N LYS A 150 10.46 -5.64 9.57
CA LYS A 150 10.28 -6.85 8.75
C LYS A 150 9.36 -6.60 7.56
N ALA A 151 9.33 -7.54 6.62
CA ALA A 151 8.51 -7.45 5.42
C ALA A 151 7.82 -8.79 5.09
N LYS A 152 6.60 -8.72 4.58
CA LYS A 152 5.83 -9.82 3.98
C LYS A 152 5.41 -9.47 2.57
N ILE A 153 5.16 -10.46 1.73
CA ILE A 153 4.77 -10.27 0.33
C ILE A 153 3.44 -10.97 0.05
N THR A 154 2.58 -10.32 -0.73
CA THR A 154 1.34 -10.89 -1.28
C THR A 154 1.19 -10.48 -2.74
N SER A 155 0.33 -11.16 -3.49
CA SER A 155 -0.18 -10.62 -4.75
C SER A 155 -0.90 -9.30 -4.52
N ALA A 156 -0.90 -8.42 -5.52
CA ALA A 156 -1.51 -7.10 -5.44
C ALA A 156 -2.99 -7.05 -5.91
N TYR A 157 -3.48 -8.16 -6.48
CA TYR A 157 -4.87 -8.34 -6.92
C TYR A 157 -5.32 -7.32 -7.98
N ASN A 158 -6.07 -6.29 -7.58
CA ASN A 158 -6.65 -5.31 -8.51
C ASN A 158 -5.77 -4.08 -8.74
N LEU A 159 -4.60 -4.01 -8.10
CA LEU A 159 -3.61 -2.96 -8.34
C LEU A 159 -2.87 -3.21 -9.67
N PRO A 160 -2.33 -2.16 -10.34
CA PRO A 160 -1.50 -2.32 -11.52
C PRO A 160 -0.12 -2.94 -11.22
N SER A 161 0.29 -2.97 -9.96
CA SER A 161 1.50 -3.67 -9.54
C SER A 161 1.28 -5.18 -9.46
N GLU A 162 2.33 -5.99 -9.51
CA GLU A 162 2.18 -7.45 -9.38
C GLU A 162 2.07 -7.88 -7.90
N TYR A 163 2.86 -7.24 -7.03
CA TYR A 163 2.96 -7.58 -5.61
C TYR A 163 2.81 -6.36 -4.68
N VAL A 164 2.39 -6.63 -3.45
CA VAL A 164 2.47 -5.68 -2.33
C VAL A 164 3.45 -6.24 -1.31
N LEU A 165 4.45 -5.44 -0.94
CA LEU A 165 5.33 -5.74 0.18
C LEU A 165 4.87 -4.96 1.41
N HIS A 166 4.46 -5.67 2.44
CA HIS A 166 3.96 -5.09 3.68
C HIS A 166 5.09 -4.99 4.69
N THR A 167 5.38 -3.79 5.20
CA THR A 167 6.37 -3.59 6.26
C THR A 167 5.81 -2.76 7.40
N VAL A 168 6.21 -3.11 8.62
CA VAL A 168 5.80 -2.41 9.84
C VAL A 168 6.87 -1.39 10.22
N GLY A 169 6.53 -0.12 10.09
CA GLY A 169 7.40 0.99 10.44
C GLY A 169 7.47 1.28 11.94
N PRO A 170 8.52 1.98 12.43
CA PRO A 170 8.62 2.40 13.83
C PRO A 170 7.60 3.51 14.15
N ILE A 171 6.98 3.41 15.33
CA ILE A 171 6.06 4.43 15.86
C ILE A 171 6.86 5.39 16.76
N VAL A 172 6.89 6.67 16.41
CA VAL A 172 7.60 7.69 17.19
C VAL A 172 6.62 8.35 18.17
N SER A 173 6.58 7.85 19.41
CA SER A 173 5.90 8.51 20.53
C SER A 173 6.92 9.34 21.32
N GLY A 174 6.95 10.65 21.07
CA GLY A 174 7.89 11.57 21.71
C GLY A 174 9.18 11.78 20.91
N ARG A 175 10.35 11.64 21.56
CA ARG A 175 11.64 11.97 20.91
C ARG A 175 12.04 10.87 19.92
N LEU A 176 12.52 11.28 18.74
CA LEU A 176 13.16 10.39 17.79
C LEU A 176 14.43 9.76 18.40
N THR A 177 14.59 8.45 18.27
CA THR A 177 15.73 7.68 18.80
C THR A 177 16.50 6.97 17.69
N ASP A 178 17.75 6.58 17.97
CA ASP A 178 18.54 5.76 17.04
C ASP A 178 17.89 4.41 16.75
N LYS A 179 17.10 3.88 17.70
CA LYS A 179 16.32 2.66 17.49
C LYS A 179 15.28 2.87 16.39
N HIS A 180 14.54 3.98 16.41
CA HIS A 180 13.59 4.30 15.35
C HIS A 180 14.29 4.44 13.99
N CYS A 181 15.43 5.12 13.95
CA CYS A 181 16.21 5.28 12.72
C CYS A 181 16.67 3.94 12.14
N ARG A 182 17.17 3.03 12.99
CA ARG A 182 17.56 1.67 12.58
C ARG A 182 16.37 0.87 12.08
N GLN A 183 15.27 0.87 12.83
CA GLN A 183 14.04 0.16 12.45
C GLN A 183 13.46 0.64 11.12
N LEU A 184 13.51 1.94 10.84
CA LEU A 184 13.09 2.47 9.54
C LEU A 184 14.02 1.98 8.42
N ALA A 185 15.34 1.98 8.63
CA ALA A 185 16.28 1.42 7.66
C ALA A 185 16.02 -0.09 7.42
N ASP A 186 15.74 -0.85 8.48
CA ASP A 186 15.40 -2.27 8.39
C ASP A 186 14.15 -2.51 7.53
N CYS A 187 13.14 -1.63 7.56
CA CYS A 187 11.98 -1.71 6.64
C CYS A 187 12.42 -1.69 5.18
N TYR A 188 13.24 -0.70 4.79
CA TYR A 188 13.72 -0.57 3.41
C TYR A 188 14.59 -1.77 3.00
N GLN A 189 15.52 -2.19 3.87
CA GLN A 189 16.38 -3.35 3.59
C GLN A 189 15.57 -4.64 3.43
N SER A 190 14.62 -4.90 4.33
CA SER A 190 13.77 -6.09 4.29
C SER A 190 12.91 -6.12 3.02
N CYS A 191 12.33 -4.98 2.62
CA CYS A 191 11.56 -4.90 1.38
C CYS A 191 12.43 -5.14 0.13
N LEU A 192 13.59 -4.48 0.04
CA LEU A 192 14.52 -4.65 -1.10
C LEU A 192 15.01 -6.09 -1.22
N LYS A 193 15.40 -6.69 -0.09
CA LYS A 193 15.84 -8.08 -0.02
C LYS A 193 14.73 -9.03 -0.47
N LEU A 194 13.53 -8.86 0.08
CA LEU A 194 12.38 -9.73 -0.25
C LEU A 194 12.00 -9.61 -1.74
N ALA A 195 12.02 -8.40 -2.29
CA ALA A 195 11.79 -8.18 -3.72
C ALA A 195 12.84 -8.92 -4.58
N ALA A 196 14.13 -8.76 -4.25
CA ALA A 196 15.22 -9.39 -4.97
C ALA A 196 15.21 -10.93 -4.86
N GLU A 197 14.81 -11.48 -3.71
CA GLU A 197 14.64 -12.94 -3.49
C GLU A 197 13.46 -13.52 -4.28
N ASN A 198 12.44 -12.72 -4.58
CA ASN A 198 11.30 -13.11 -5.41
C ASN A 198 11.49 -12.76 -6.90
N GLY A 199 12.70 -12.33 -7.31
CA GLY A 199 13.02 -12.03 -8.70
C GLY A 199 12.36 -10.74 -9.24
N LEU A 200 11.85 -9.88 -8.36
CA LEU A 200 11.29 -8.59 -8.74
C LEU A 200 12.43 -7.63 -9.08
N LYS A 201 12.25 -6.83 -10.12
CA LYS A 201 13.25 -5.89 -10.64
C LYS A 201 12.95 -4.45 -10.25
N SER A 202 11.69 -4.15 -9.93
CA SER A 202 11.23 -2.80 -9.66
C SER A 202 10.35 -2.71 -8.41
N ILE A 203 10.60 -1.71 -7.56
CA ILE A 203 9.86 -1.52 -6.31
C ILE A 203 9.57 -0.04 -6.04
N ALA A 204 8.36 0.26 -5.59
CA ALA A 204 7.96 1.61 -5.20
C ALA A 204 7.74 1.71 -3.69
N PHE A 205 8.41 2.66 -3.04
CA PHE A 205 8.24 2.97 -1.64
C PHE A 205 7.33 4.17 -1.46
N CYS A 206 6.28 4.03 -0.63
CA CYS A 206 5.61 5.18 -0.05
C CYS A 206 6.46 5.79 1.08
N CYS A 207 6.03 6.94 1.62
CA CYS A 207 6.67 7.55 2.78
C CYS A 207 6.35 6.77 4.06
N ILE A 208 7.19 5.80 4.40
CA ILE A 208 7.00 4.91 5.56
C ILE A 208 7.11 5.70 6.88
N SER A 209 6.10 5.54 7.74
CA SER A 209 6.02 6.11 9.11
C SER A 209 5.87 7.63 9.23
N THR A 210 5.80 8.40 8.14
CA THR A 210 5.76 9.88 8.22
C THR A 210 4.36 10.49 8.38
N GLY A 211 3.31 9.68 8.28
CA GLY A 211 1.93 10.06 8.60
C GLY A 211 1.60 9.72 10.05
N GLU A 212 0.73 8.72 10.23
CA GLU A 212 0.19 8.30 11.55
C GLU A 212 1.26 7.88 12.58
N PHE A 213 2.47 7.52 12.15
CA PHE A 213 3.55 7.07 13.04
C PHE A 213 4.55 8.18 13.39
N HIS A 214 4.30 9.41 12.94
CA HIS A 214 4.98 10.65 13.34
C HIS A 214 6.51 10.67 13.17
N PHE A 215 7.04 9.88 12.24
CA PHE A 215 8.47 9.97 11.90
C PHE A 215 8.72 11.27 11.12
N PRO A 216 9.69 12.12 11.52
CA PRO A 216 9.98 13.37 10.80
C PRO A 216 10.34 13.15 9.34
N GLN A 217 9.63 13.82 8.42
CA GLN A 217 9.68 13.61 6.97
C GLN A 217 11.11 13.68 6.42
N LYS A 218 11.82 14.79 6.73
CA LYS A 218 13.20 14.99 6.26
C LYS A 218 14.12 13.86 6.72
N LYS A 219 14.01 13.43 7.97
CA LYS A 219 14.85 12.37 8.50
C LYS A 219 14.50 11.00 7.92
N ALA A 220 13.22 10.73 7.69
CA ALA A 220 12.76 9.52 7.02
C ALA A 220 13.29 9.44 5.58
N ALA A 221 13.21 10.53 4.81
CA ALA A 221 13.72 10.60 3.45
C ALA A 221 15.24 10.39 3.37
N GLU A 222 16.01 11.02 4.27
CA GLU A 222 17.46 10.78 4.38
C GLU A 222 17.78 9.29 4.62
N ILE A 223 17.04 8.63 5.52
CA ILE A 223 17.21 7.20 5.81
C ILE A 223 16.81 6.36 4.61
N ALA A 224 15.70 6.65 3.97
CA ALA A 224 15.19 5.95 2.79
C ALA A 224 16.21 5.97 1.65
N VAL A 225 16.63 7.16 1.24
CA VAL A 225 17.58 7.36 0.14
C VAL A 225 18.92 6.70 0.43
N ARG A 226 19.48 6.92 1.63
CA ARG A 226 20.76 6.29 2.02
C ARG A 226 20.67 4.77 1.97
N THR A 227 19.63 4.20 2.60
CA THR A 227 19.47 2.74 2.71
C THR A 227 19.29 2.09 1.34
N VAL A 228 18.46 2.68 0.47
CA VAL A 228 18.26 2.22 -0.90
C VAL A 228 19.57 2.28 -1.68
N ARG A 229 20.26 3.42 -1.66
CA ARG A 229 21.53 3.58 -2.40
C ARG A 229 22.60 2.61 -1.93
N ASP A 230 22.69 2.35 -0.63
CA ASP A 230 23.66 1.39 -0.10
C ASP A 230 23.31 -0.05 -0.50
N TYR A 231 22.03 -0.43 -0.46
CA TYR A 231 21.59 -1.74 -0.94
C TYR A 231 21.92 -1.94 -2.43
N LEU A 232 21.61 -0.96 -3.27
CA LEU A 232 21.82 -1.00 -4.72
C LEU A 232 23.30 -1.04 -5.15
N LYS A 233 24.25 -0.73 -4.25
CA LYS A 233 25.69 -0.96 -4.50
C LYS A 233 26.07 -2.44 -4.35
N THR A 234 25.33 -3.17 -3.52
CA THR A 234 25.65 -4.56 -3.13
C THR A 234 24.83 -5.59 -3.88
N ASP A 235 23.65 -5.22 -4.38
CA ASP A 235 22.74 -6.12 -5.09
C ASP A 235 22.23 -5.44 -6.37
N ILE A 236 22.46 -6.12 -7.50
CA ILE A 236 22.13 -5.61 -8.84
C ILE A 236 20.77 -6.11 -9.35
N ARG A 237 20.08 -6.99 -8.60
CA ARG A 237 18.79 -7.58 -9.03
C ARG A 237 17.67 -6.55 -9.08
N ILE A 238 17.73 -5.53 -8.24
CA ILE A 238 16.81 -4.39 -8.28
C ILE A 238 17.33 -3.38 -9.31
N GLU A 239 16.59 -3.25 -10.41
CA GLU A 239 16.89 -2.39 -11.54
C GLU A 239 16.21 -1.02 -11.41
N LYS A 240 15.17 -0.90 -10.57
CA LYS A 240 14.44 0.35 -10.36
C LYS A 240 13.86 0.50 -8.95
N VAL A 241 14.05 1.65 -8.34
CA VAL A 241 13.39 2.05 -7.10
C VAL A 241 12.68 3.38 -7.30
N VAL A 242 11.37 3.38 -7.08
CA VAL A 242 10.53 4.59 -7.13
C VAL A 242 10.28 5.08 -5.71
N PHE A 243 10.70 6.30 -5.40
CA PHE A 243 10.22 7.01 -4.21
C PHE A 243 8.90 7.69 -4.55
N ASN A 244 7.80 7.09 -4.10
CA ASN A 244 6.47 7.65 -4.25
C ASN A 244 6.15 8.61 -3.08
N VAL A 245 5.76 9.81 -3.43
CA VAL A 245 5.36 10.88 -2.50
C VAL A 245 3.98 11.40 -2.86
N PHE A 246 3.28 11.99 -1.89
CA PHE A 246 1.98 12.62 -2.13
C PHE A 246 2.02 14.14 -1.94
N LYS A 247 2.60 14.60 -0.83
CA LYS A 247 2.69 16.03 -0.52
C LYS A 247 3.81 16.68 -1.32
N GLN A 248 3.63 17.96 -1.66
CA GLN A 248 4.67 18.78 -2.28
C GLN A 248 5.93 18.88 -1.40
N GLU A 249 5.76 19.01 -0.08
CA GLU A 249 6.88 19.06 0.87
C GLU A 249 7.76 17.80 0.81
N ASP A 250 7.15 16.61 0.80
CA ASP A 250 7.89 15.34 0.65
C ASP A 250 8.61 15.28 -0.70
N TYR A 251 7.97 15.75 -1.77
CA TYR A 251 8.58 15.81 -3.10
C TYR A 251 9.83 16.71 -3.12
N ASP A 252 9.75 17.91 -2.53
CA ASP A 252 10.90 18.82 -2.48
C ASP A 252 12.06 18.24 -1.67
N ILE A 253 11.77 17.58 -0.53
CA ILE A 253 12.77 16.88 0.28
C ILE A 253 13.46 15.77 -0.52
N TYR A 254 12.70 14.89 -1.17
CA TYR A 254 13.29 13.79 -1.92
C TYR A 254 14.06 14.29 -3.15
N ARG A 255 13.57 15.35 -3.81
CA ARG A 255 14.25 15.98 -4.95
C ARG A 255 15.64 16.45 -4.56
N GLU A 256 15.78 17.18 -3.46
CA GLU A 256 17.10 17.63 -2.95
C GLU A 256 18.07 16.47 -2.66
N LEU A 257 17.56 15.27 -2.37
CA LEU A 257 18.37 14.10 -2.03
C LEU A 257 18.77 13.25 -3.25
N ILE A 258 18.00 13.30 -4.35
CA ILE A 258 18.18 12.39 -5.48
C ILE A 258 18.27 13.05 -6.86
N GLU A 259 17.97 14.34 -7.03
CA GLU A 259 18.12 15.08 -8.31
C GLU A 259 19.25 16.11 -8.24
#